data_AF-A0A183SE89-F1
#
_entry.id   AF-A0A183SE89-F1
#
_cell.length_a   1.000
_cell.length_b   1.000
_cell.length_c   1.000
_cell.angle_alpha   90.00
_cell.angle_beta   90.00
_cell.angle_gamma   90.00
#
_symmetry.space_group_name_H-M   'P 1'
#
loop_
_entity.id
_entity.type
_entity.pdbx_description
1 polymer ?
#
loop_
_entity_poly.entity_id
_entity_poly.type
_entity_poly.pdbx_seq_one_letter_code
_entity_poly.pdbx_strand_id
1 'polypeptide(L)'
;MKTPVTFSQVPSSFKRLATRLRVAMVNIVVKRGDQPQFLLETPVKTPIKELIETTCEIYNYRLKVFRIADHLKELADHGVSLPPNMQVLVHQGSRNRDLVKQNKFMNKEIVHEAFMMLSGAVTIVYPMGLPPYDPIQMELKNEEDLSGTHAQTEVIPPDEATIWFSGKEMLSGKLLSDYIGNNDKTKIIMKIAKRGGGAPARESVISEEDQKAMMSYYYKRQQELKQLEENDDDSYLDSSWAEPGQLKRHFHGLDNIKLGPR
;
A
#
# COMPACT_ATOMS: atom_id res chain seq x y z
N MET A 1 42.61 38.00 12.67
CA MET A 1 42.26 37.03 11.62
C MET A 1 42.59 35.63 12.13
N LYS A 2 41.60 34.89 12.64
CA LYS A 2 41.78 33.50 13.11
C LYS A 2 41.25 32.57 12.01
N THR A 3 42.12 31.70 11.50
CA THR A 3 41.81 30.69 10.49
C THR A 3 40.79 29.69 11.03
N PRO A 4 39.85 29.20 10.20
CA PRO A 4 38.89 28.19 10.63
C PRO A 4 39.61 26.85 10.82
N VAL A 5 39.52 26.30 12.04
CA VAL A 5 40.07 24.99 12.41
C VAL A 5 39.34 23.93 11.59
N THR A 6 40.10 23.16 10.80
CA THR A 6 39.59 22.05 10.00
C THR A 6 39.11 20.92 10.92
N PHE A 7 38.00 20.28 10.53
CA PHE A 7 37.28 19.21 11.25
C PHE A 7 38.12 17.97 11.61
N SER A 8 39.37 17.89 11.13
CA SER A 8 40.30 16.79 11.40
C SER A 8 40.94 16.84 12.79
N GLN A 9 40.90 17.97 13.50
CA GLN A 9 41.56 18.15 14.81
C GLN A 9 40.66 17.91 16.04
N VAL A 10 39.42 17.44 15.85
CA VAL A 10 38.52 17.17 16.99
C VAL A 10 38.86 15.82 17.65
N PRO A 11 39.11 15.77 18.98
CA PRO A 11 39.52 14.55 19.68
C PRO A 11 38.49 13.41 19.57
N SER A 12 38.98 12.17 19.48
CA SER A 12 38.20 10.94 19.25
C SER A 12 37.07 10.69 20.26
N SER A 13 37.17 11.26 21.45
CA SER A 13 36.13 11.28 22.49
C SER A 13 34.90 12.09 22.08
N PHE A 14 35.07 13.18 21.32
CA PHE A 14 33.97 13.96 20.75
C PHE A 14 33.33 13.26 19.54
N LYS A 15 34.15 12.55 18.74
CA LYS A 15 33.63 11.68 17.67
C LYS A 15 32.75 10.55 18.23
N ARG A 16 33.15 9.93 19.36
CA ARG A 16 32.32 8.93 20.07
C ARG A 16 31.03 9.51 20.64
N LEU A 17 31.03 10.76 21.12
CA LEU A 17 29.82 11.47 21.55
C LEU A 17 28.88 11.77 20.36
N ALA A 18 29.43 12.16 19.21
CA ALA A 18 28.65 12.35 17.98
C ALA A 18 28.09 11.03 17.41
N THR A 19 28.80 9.91 17.55
CA THR A 19 28.26 8.58 17.19
C THR A 19 27.16 8.10 18.15
N ARG A 20 27.08 8.67 19.36
CA ARG A 20 26.06 8.39 20.38
C ARG A 20 24.80 9.24 20.26
N LEU A 21 24.81 10.24 19.36
CA LEU A 21 23.66 11.04 18.97
C LEU A 21 23.04 10.52 17.66
N ARG A 22 23.06 9.21 17.44
CA ARG A 22 22.05 8.61 16.54
C ARG A 22 20.71 8.83 17.21
N VAL A 23 19.95 9.80 16.70
CA VAL A 23 18.53 9.92 17.02
C VAL A 23 17.91 8.56 16.70
N ALA A 24 17.42 7.88 17.73
CA ALA A 24 16.75 6.60 17.61
C ALA A 24 15.46 6.82 16.80
N MET A 25 15.44 6.34 15.55
CA MET A 25 14.33 6.52 14.62
C MET A 25 13.49 5.24 14.51
N VAL A 26 12.17 5.39 14.55
CA VAL A 26 11.20 4.31 14.40
C VAL A 26 10.48 4.44 13.07
N ASN A 27 10.32 3.32 12.39
CA ASN A 27 9.60 3.24 11.13
C ASN A 27 8.14 2.90 11.40
N ILE A 28 7.24 3.85 11.15
CA ILE A 28 5.80 3.71 11.38
C ILE A 28 5.11 3.52 10.03
N VAL A 29 4.42 2.40 9.86
CA VAL A 29 3.48 2.16 8.77
C VAL A 29 2.11 2.65 9.22
N VAL A 30 1.60 3.69 8.57
CA VAL A 30 0.28 4.24 8.85
C VAL A 30 -0.73 3.50 7.95
N LYS A 31 -1.70 2.84 8.58
CA LYS A 31 -2.81 2.14 7.93
C LYS A 31 -4.14 2.85 8.19
N ARG A 32 -5.08 2.74 7.25
CA ARG A 32 -6.49 3.06 7.46
C ARG A 32 -7.31 1.82 7.12
N GLY A 33 -8.07 1.32 8.10
CA GLY A 33 -8.72 0.01 7.96
C GLY A 33 -7.68 -1.10 7.79
N ASP A 34 -7.67 -1.72 6.62
CA ASP A 34 -6.72 -2.77 6.23
C ASP A 34 -5.64 -2.28 5.24
N GLN A 35 -5.86 -1.13 4.60
CA GLN A 35 -4.97 -0.63 3.56
C GLN A 35 -3.82 0.21 4.15
N PRO A 36 -2.55 -0.13 3.82
CA PRO A 36 -1.41 0.68 4.20
C PRO A 36 -1.31 1.93 3.33
N GLN A 37 -1.14 3.09 3.96
CA GLN A 37 -1.19 4.39 3.28
C GLN A 37 0.22 4.92 3.00
N PHE A 38 1.09 5.00 4.02
CA PHE A 38 2.45 5.51 3.89
C PHE A 38 3.35 5.05 5.06
N LEU A 39 4.67 5.24 4.90
CA LEU A 39 5.65 5.11 5.98
C LEU A 39 6.08 6.47 6.49
N LEU A 40 6.20 6.58 7.80
CA LEU A 40 6.70 7.76 8.52
C LEU A 40 7.91 7.36 9.36
N GLU A 41 8.94 8.19 9.40
CA GLU A 41 10.08 8.04 10.30
C GLU A 41 9.95 9.07 11.42
N THR A 42 9.93 8.63 12.68
CA THR A 42 9.89 9.54 13.84
C THR A 42 10.77 9.07 14.99
N PRO A 43 11.28 9.98 15.82
CA PRO A 43 12.04 9.59 17.00
C PRO A 43 11.16 8.99 18.10
N VAL A 44 11.71 8.05 18.87
CA VAL A 44 11.01 7.37 19.98
C VAL A 44 10.51 8.33 21.07
N LYS A 45 11.18 9.49 21.21
CA LYS A 45 10.88 10.50 22.24
C LYS A 45 9.79 11.49 21.81
N THR A 46 9.17 11.30 20.65
CA THR A 46 8.11 12.19 20.16
C THR A 46 6.85 12.02 21.03
N PRO A 47 6.20 13.12 21.46
CA PRO A 47 4.90 13.04 22.09
C PRO A 47 3.84 12.58 21.10
N ILE A 48 2.87 11.81 21.57
CA ILE A 48 1.83 11.23 20.71
C ILE A 48 0.97 12.32 20.07
N LYS A 49 0.77 13.45 20.75
CA LYS A 49 0.06 14.60 20.17
C LYS A 49 0.70 15.09 18.87
N GLU A 50 2.00 15.36 18.87
CA GLU A 50 2.73 15.81 17.68
C GLU A 50 2.73 14.74 16.58
N LEU A 51 2.80 13.46 16.97
CA LEU A 51 2.71 12.34 16.04
C LEU A 51 1.34 12.28 15.35
N ILE A 52 0.25 12.50 16.09
CA ILE A 52 -1.11 12.55 15.55
C ILE A 52 -1.23 13.70 14.56
N GLU A 53 -0.84 14.91 14.96
CA GLU A 53 -0.89 16.10 14.10
C GLU A 53 -0.09 15.89 12.81
N THR A 54 1.16 15.43 12.91
CA THR A 54 2.03 15.17 11.76
C THR A 54 1.43 14.10 10.83
N THR A 55 0.92 13.01 11.40
CA THR A 55 0.31 11.92 10.63
C THR A 55 -0.95 12.37 9.92
N CYS A 56 -1.81 13.15 10.59
CA CYS A 56 -3.03 13.71 10.03
C CYS A 56 -2.76 14.70 8.92
N GLU A 57 -1.80 15.60 9.11
CA GLU A 57 -1.40 16.54 8.07
C GLU A 57 -0.94 15.78 6.83
N ILE A 58 0.01 14.84 6.96
CA ILE A 58 0.53 14.06 5.83
C ILE A 58 -0.61 13.28 5.16
N TYR A 59 -1.51 12.69 5.94
CA TYR A 59 -2.65 11.94 5.41
C TYR A 59 -3.61 12.83 4.61
N ASN A 60 -4.02 13.98 5.16
CA ASN A 60 -4.94 14.90 4.51
C ASN A 60 -4.33 15.55 3.26
N TYR A 61 -3.06 15.98 3.33
CA TYR A 61 -2.36 16.51 2.16
C TYR A 61 -2.20 15.45 1.07
N ARG A 62 -1.94 14.20 1.44
CA ARG A 62 -1.89 13.08 0.48
C ARG A 62 -3.24 12.87 -0.19
N LEU A 63 -4.34 12.86 0.57
CA LEU A 63 -5.69 12.76 0.00
C LEU A 63 -5.94 13.91 -0.99
N LYS A 64 -5.58 15.13 -0.62
CA LYS A 64 -5.72 16.31 -1.48
C LYS A 64 -4.95 16.15 -2.80
N VAL A 65 -3.68 15.73 -2.73
CA VAL A 65 -2.86 15.48 -3.93
C VAL A 65 -3.49 14.41 -4.83
N PHE A 66 -4.08 13.36 -4.26
CA PHE A 66 -4.78 12.34 -5.04
C PHE A 66 -6.03 12.86 -5.73
N ARG A 67 -6.85 13.67 -5.06
CA ARG A 67 -8.05 14.26 -5.67
C ARG A 67 -7.69 15.18 -6.83
N ILE A 68 -6.70 16.05 -6.64
CA ILE A 68 -6.20 16.91 -7.71
C ILE A 68 -5.73 16.06 -8.89
N ALA A 69 -5.01 14.96 -8.64
CA ALA A 69 -4.54 14.07 -9.70
C ALA A 69 -5.69 13.37 -10.44
N ASP A 70 -6.74 12.95 -9.72
CA ASP A 70 -7.93 12.32 -10.32
C ASP A 70 -8.72 13.32 -11.16
N HIS A 71 -8.95 14.54 -10.66
CA HIS A 71 -9.59 15.62 -11.42
C HIS A 71 -8.76 16.07 -12.63
N LEU A 72 -7.43 16.10 -12.51
CA LEU A 72 -6.55 16.36 -13.65
C LEU A 72 -6.64 15.28 -14.72
N LYS A 73 -6.88 14.02 -14.31
CA LYS A 73 -7.11 12.93 -15.25
C LYS A 73 -8.46 13.07 -15.95
N GLU A 74 -9.53 13.40 -15.21
CA GLU A 74 -10.84 13.70 -15.79
C GLU A 74 -10.76 14.88 -16.78
N LEU A 75 -10.01 15.92 -16.43
CA LEU A 75 -9.74 17.06 -17.30
C LEU A 75 -8.88 16.68 -18.51
N ALA A 76 -7.96 15.73 -18.38
CA ALA A 76 -7.17 15.23 -19.52
C ALA A 76 -8.03 14.41 -20.49
N ASP A 77 -8.97 13.61 -19.97
CA ASP A 77 -9.84 12.75 -20.79
C ASP A 77 -10.98 13.55 -21.46
N HIS A 78 -11.50 14.59 -20.82
CA HIS A 78 -12.68 15.35 -21.28
C HIS A 78 -12.42 16.83 -21.62
N GLY A 79 -11.22 17.35 -21.34
CA GLY A 79 -10.85 18.75 -21.55
C GLY A 79 -10.11 19.02 -22.87
N VAL A 80 -9.69 20.27 -23.04
CA VAL A 80 -8.90 20.71 -24.19
C VAL A 80 -7.45 20.24 -24.01
N SER A 81 -7.14 19.08 -24.60
CA SER A 81 -5.83 18.41 -24.79
C SER A 81 -4.65 18.90 -23.93
N LEU A 82 -4.25 18.09 -22.95
CA LEU A 82 -2.99 18.27 -22.21
C LEU A 82 -1.76 17.94 -23.08
N PRO A 83 -0.65 18.71 -22.97
CA PRO A 83 0.61 18.35 -23.61
C PRO A 83 1.15 16.97 -23.14
N PRO A 84 1.72 16.15 -24.04
CA PRO A 84 2.17 14.79 -23.74
C PRO A 84 3.16 14.66 -22.57
N ASN A 85 4.01 15.68 -22.36
CA ASN A 85 5.02 15.68 -21.29
C ASN A 85 4.41 15.73 -19.88
N MET A 86 3.16 16.17 -19.74
CA MET A 86 2.48 16.30 -18.44
C MET A 86 1.66 15.06 -18.06
N GLN A 87 1.15 14.32 -19.06
CA GLN A 87 0.45 13.05 -18.85
C GLN A 87 1.34 12.02 -18.13
N VAL A 88 2.65 12.04 -18.39
CA VAL A 88 3.62 11.18 -17.69
C VAL A 88 3.66 11.48 -16.19
N LEU A 89 3.59 12.76 -15.79
CA LEU A 89 3.61 13.15 -14.37
C LEU A 89 2.30 12.80 -13.65
N VAL A 90 1.15 12.99 -14.30
CA VAL A 90 -0.16 12.55 -13.77
C VAL A 90 -0.19 11.03 -13.62
N HIS A 91 0.30 10.30 -14.61
CA HIS A 91 0.38 8.83 -14.59
C HIS A 91 1.39 8.30 -13.55
N GLN A 92 2.41 9.07 -13.18
CA GLN A 92 3.33 8.78 -12.06
C GLN A 92 2.69 9.10 -10.69
N GLY A 93 1.91 10.18 -10.60
CA GLY A 93 1.13 10.55 -9.40
C GLY A 93 0.11 9.48 -9.03
N SER A 94 -0.64 8.96 -10.01
CA SER A 94 -1.64 7.91 -9.80
C SER A 94 -1.05 6.52 -9.52
N ARG A 95 0.22 6.26 -9.89
CA ARG A 95 0.92 4.96 -9.67
C ARG A 95 1.43 4.75 -8.24
N ASN A 96 1.41 5.79 -7.39
CA ASN A 96 1.95 5.74 -6.02
C ASN A 96 0.99 5.12 -4.98
N ARG A 97 0.13 4.18 -5.39
CA ARG A 97 -0.70 3.40 -4.44
C ARG A 97 0.16 2.46 -3.57
N ASP A 98 1.33 2.04 -4.08
CA ASP A 98 2.20 1.04 -3.46
C ASP A 98 3.52 1.62 -2.89
N LEU A 99 3.55 2.90 -2.50
CA LEU A 99 4.73 3.53 -1.85
C LEU A 99 5.22 2.75 -0.62
N VAL A 100 4.32 2.00 0.02
CA VAL A 100 4.64 1.16 1.18
C VAL A 100 5.56 -0.01 0.80
N LYS A 101 5.45 -0.55 -0.41
CA LYS A 101 6.31 -1.63 -0.93
C LYS A 101 7.70 -1.12 -1.29
N GLN A 102 7.82 0.18 -1.62
CA GLN A 102 9.08 0.83 -1.98
C GLN A 102 9.90 1.31 -0.77
N ASN A 103 9.41 1.12 0.46
CA ASN A 103 10.04 1.59 1.71
C ASN A 103 10.47 3.07 1.66
N LYS A 104 9.74 3.91 0.91
CA LYS A 104 10.01 5.34 0.86
C LYS A 104 9.29 6.03 2.02
N PHE A 105 10.03 6.77 2.82
CA PHE A 105 9.48 7.58 3.90
C PHE A 105 8.80 8.82 3.36
N MET A 106 7.66 9.16 3.94
CA MET A 106 6.89 10.34 3.61
C MET A 106 7.11 11.39 4.69
N ASN A 107 7.72 12.51 4.28
CA ASN A 107 7.85 13.71 5.09
C ASN A 107 6.86 14.77 4.61
N LYS A 108 6.49 15.70 5.49
CA LYS A 108 5.65 16.86 5.15
C LYS A 108 6.17 17.62 3.93
N GLU A 109 7.49 17.78 3.83
CA GLU A 109 8.17 18.47 2.74
C GLU A 109 7.92 17.81 1.38
N ILE A 110 8.01 16.48 1.31
CA ILE A 110 7.83 15.72 0.05
C ILE A 110 6.40 15.88 -0.47
N VAL A 111 5.41 15.86 0.43
CA VAL A 111 4.01 16.02 0.04
C VAL A 111 3.73 17.45 -0.41
N HIS A 112 4.31 18.43 0.28
CA HIS A 112 4.20 19.83 -0.12
C HIS A 112 4.86 20.10 -1.49
N GLU A 113 6.04 19.53 -1.73
CA GLU A 113 6.73 19.60 -3.00
C GLU A 113 5.88 19.00 -4.13
N ALA A 114 5.26 17.84 -3.90
CA ALA A 114 4.35 17.22 -4.87
C ALA A 114 3.14 18.11 -5.17
N PHE A 115 2.55 18.74 -4.16
CA PHE A 115 1.46 19.70 -4.34
C PHE A 115 1.91 20.93 -5.17
N MET A 116 3.10 21.47 -4.90
CA MET A 116 3.67 22.58 -5.65
C MET A 116 3.97 22.21 -7.11
N MET A 117 4.46 20.98 -7.36
CA MET A 117 4.64 20.46 -8.72
C MET A 117 3.32 20.40 -9.49
N LEU A 118 2.25 19.91 -8.85
CA LEU A 118 0.92 19.87 -9.47
C LEU A 118 0.36 21.27 -9.74
N SER A 119 0.48 22.19 -8.78
CA SER A 119 0.06 23.58 -8.95
C SER A 119 0.83 24.29 -10.07
N GLY A 120 2.16 24.09 -10.13
CA GLY A 120 3.00 24.60 -11.20
C GLY A 120 2.60 24.01 -12.56
N ALA A 121 2.30 22.71 -12.62
CA ALA A 121 1.82 22.06 -13.83
C ALA A 121 0.52 22.67 -14.34
N VAL A 122 -0.48 22.87 -13.47
CA VAL A 122 -1.75 23.56 -13.80
C VAL A 122 -1.49 24.97 -14.33
N THR A 123 -0.60 25.71 -13.69
CA THR A 123 -0.25 27.08 -14.10
C THR A 123 0.39 27.13 -15.49
N ILE A 124 1.17 26.10 -15.86
CA ILE A 124 1.80 26.00 -17.19
C ILE A 124 0.76 25.71 -18.28
N VAL A 125 -0.18 24.79 -18.03
CA VAL A 125 -1.23 24.45 -19.02
C VAL A 125 -2.25 25.59 -19.12
N TYR A 126 -2.58 26.22 -18.00
CA TYR A 126 -3.58 27.27 -17.89
C TYR A 126 -2.97 28.54 -17.27
N PRO A 127 -2.21 29.33 -18.05
CA PRO A 127 -1.56 30.55 -17.56
C PRO A 127 -2.56 31.64 -17.12
N MET A 128 -3.80 31.59 -17.63
CA MET A 128 -4.89 32.48 -17.23
C MET A 128 -5.66 31.98 -15.99
N GLY A 129 -5.26 30.83 -15.44
CA GLY A 129 -5.97 30.14 -14.38
C GLY A 129 -7.17 29.34 -14.89
N LEU A 130 -7.59 28.38 -14.06
CA LEU A 130 -8.82 27.63 -14.27
C LEU A 130 -10.04 28.47 -13.83
N PRO A 131 -11.24 28.20 -14.38
CA PRO A 131 -12.46 28.86 -13.94
C PRO A 131 -12.66 28.76 -12.41
N PRO A 132 -13.23 29.78 -11.74
CA PRO A 132 -13.35 29.80 -10.28
C PRO A 132 -14.16 28.65 -9.67
N TYR A 133 -15.07 28.07 -10.46
CA TYR A 133 -15.96 26.97 -10.07
C TYR A 133 -15.39 25.58 -10.42
N ASP A 134 -14.20 25.50 -10.99
CA ASP A 134 -13.56 24.23 -11.32
C ASP A 134 -13.06 23.54 -10.04
N PRO A 135 -13.31 22.22 -9.84
CA PRO A 135 -12.89 21.51 -8.63
C PRO A 135 -11.41 21.71 -8.31
N ILE A 136 -10.51 21.59 -9.29
CA ILE A 136 -9.06 21.75 -9.10
C ILE A 136 -8.70 23.13 -8.51
N GLN A 137 -9.38 24.19 -8.95
CA GLN A 137 -9.13 25.55 -8.48
C GLN A 137 -9.68 25.76 -7.06
N MET A 138 -10.84 25.19 -6.76
CA MET A 138 -11.39 25.16 -5.40
C MET A 138 -10.49 24.36 -4.46
N GLU A 139 -9.95 23.24 -4.94
CA GLU A 139 -8.99 22.43 -4.18
C GLU A 139 -7.71 23.20 -3.93
N LEU A 140 -7.14 23.84 -4.95
CA LEU A 140 -5.92 24.62 -4.81
C LEU A 140 -6.08 25.76 -3.78
N LYS A 141 -7.24 26.43 -3.75
CA LYS A 141 -7.55 27.52 -2.82
C LYS A 141 -8.00 27.08 -1.43
N ASN A 142 -8.26 25.78 -1.21
CA ASN A 142 -8.89 25.23 0.00
C ASN A 142 -10.32 25.75 0.25
N GLU A 143 -11.03 26.11 -0.82
CA GLU A 143 -12.43 26.59 -0.77
C GLU A 143 -13.43 25.47 -1.14
N GLU A 144 -13.00 24.22 -1.03
CA GLU A 144 -13.81 23.04 -1.37
C GLU A 144 -15.03 22.92 -0.45
N ASP A 145 -16.22 22.80 -1.06
CA ASP A 145 -17.38 22.31 -0.32
C ASP A 145 -17.32 20.78 -0.25
N LEU A 146 -16.81 20.28 0.87
CA LEU A 146 -16.73 18.84 1.13
C LEU A 146 -18.09 18.24 1.53
N SER A 147 -19.16 19.04 1.62
CA SER A 147 -20.46 18.54 2.04
C SER A 147 -21.07 17.58 1.01
N GLY A 148 -21.52 16.41 1.46
CA GLY A 148 -22.21 15.43 0.62
C GLY A 148 -21.32 14.57 -0.29
N THR A 149 -20.00 14.79 -0.33
CA THR A 149 -19.06 14.00 -1.12
C THR A 149 -18.41 12.88 -0.28
N HIS A 150 -18.07 11.73 -0.88
CA HIS A 150 -17.35 10.63 -0.21
C HIS A 150 -16.05 11.11 0.49
N ALA A 151 -15.43 12.14 -0.09
CA ALA A 151 -14.30 12.91 0.42
C ALA A 151 -14.45 13.38 1.89
N GLN A 152 -15.66 13.68 2.36
CA GLN A 152 -15.91 14.13 3.74
C GLN A 152 -15.60 13.05 4.78
N THR A 153 -15.92 11.81 4.45
CA THR A 153 -15.64 10.65 5.31
C THR A 153 -14.15 10.39 5.39
N GLU A 154 -13.40 10.74 4.34
CA GLU A 154 -11.99 10.50 4.25
C GLU A 154 -11.13 11.53 4.99
N VAL A 155 -11.48 12.82 4.98
CA VAL A 155 -10.71 13.83 5.72
C VAL A 155 -10.84 13.60 7.23
N ILE A 156 -9.71 13.64 7.94
CA ILE A 156 -9.64 13.50 9.39
C ILE A 156 -8.96 14.74 9.98
N PRO A 157 -9.69 15.65 10.65
CA PRO A 157 -9.06 16.77 11.32
C PRO A 157 -8.21 16.28 12.50
N PRO A 158 -7.12 16.99 12.85
CA PRO A 158 -6.19 16.57 13.90
C PRO A 158 -6.87 16.44 15.28
N ASP A 159 -7.90 17.24 15.56
CA ASP A 159 -8.62 17.22 16.84
C ASP A 159 -9.50 15.98 17.03
N GLU A 160 -9.99 15.42 15.93
CA GLU A 160 -10.83 14.20 15.92
C GLU A 160 -10.00 12.96 15.59
N ALA A 161 -8.69 13.07 15.46
CA ALA A 161 -7.85 11.96 15.10
C ALA A 161 -7.45 11.12 16.32
N THR A 162 -7.57 9.80 16.16
CA THR A 162 -7.07 8.82 17.11
C THR A 162 -6.15 7.85 16.39
N ILE A 163 -5.06 7.48 17.03
CA ILE A 163 -4.15 6.45 16.51
C ILE A 163 -4.20 5.22 17.40
N TRP A 164 -4.28 4.07 16.75
CA TRP A 164 -4.31 2.77 17.41
C TRP A 164 -3.03 2.00 17.12
N PHE A 165 -2.44 1.46 18.18
CA PHE A 165 -1.27 0.59 18.12
C PHE A 165 -1.59 -0.75 18.79
N SER A 166 -1.43 -1.86 18.05
CA SER A 166 -1.67 -3.22 18.57
C SER A 166 -3.03 -3.40 19.28
N GLY A 167 -4.10 -2.80 18.71
CA GLY A 167 -5.45 -2.86 19.28
C GLY A 167 -5.68 -1.97 20.51
N LYS A 168 -4.72 -1.15 20.91
CA LYS A 168 -4.85 -0.15 21.98
C LYS A 168 -4.85 1.27 21.41
N GLU A 169 -5.73 2.11 21.93
CA GLU A 169 -5.75 3.54 21.59
C GLU A 169 -4.56 4.25 22.24
N MET A 170 -3.88 5.09 21.45
CA MET A 170 -2.75 5.91 21.89
C MET A 170 -3.26 7.25 22.42
N LEU A 171 -3.13 7.48 23.72
CA LEU A 171 -3.53 8.74 24.35
C LEU A 171 -2.51 9.85 24.05
N SER A 172 -3.00 11.04 23.69
CA SER A 172 -2.20 12.20 23.27
C SER A 172 -1.21 12.74 24.32
N GLY A 173 -1.45 12.47 25.62
CA GLY A 173 -0.62 12.95 26.73
C GLY A 173 0.61 12.10 27.07
N LYS A 174 0.85 11.00 26.35
CA LYS A 174 1.99 10.10 26.59
C LYS A 174 3.06 10.22 25.49
N LEU A 175 4.24 9.68 25.79
CA LEU A 175 5.31 9.56 24.82
C LEU A 175 5.17 8.27 24.02
N LEU A 176 5.69 8.29 22.80
CA LEU A 176 5.74 7.10 21.94
C LEU A 176 6.58 5.97 22.58
N SER A 177 7.61 6.34 23.36
CA SER A 177 8.43 5.42 24.17
C SER A 177 7.64 4.55 25.13
N ASP A 178 6.50 5.03 25.65
CA ASP A 178 5.73 4.30 26.66
C ASP A 178 4.99 3.09 26.07
N TYR A 179 4.78 3.09 24.75
CA TYR A 179 4.07 2.02 24.04
C TYR A 179 5.04 1.07 23.31
N ILE A 180 6.15 1.58 22.80
CA ILE A 180 7.15 0.81 22.05
C ILE A 180 8.26 0.28 22.98
N GLY A 181 8.55 0.98 24.07
CA GLY A 181 9.73 0.77 24.91
C GLY A 181 11.00 1.38 24.30
N ASN A 182 12.16 0.82 24.65
CA ASN A 182 13.48 1.24 24.16
C ASN A 182 13.89 0.59 22.82
N ASN A 183 12.92 0.20 21.99
CA ASN A 183 13.22 -0.54 20.76
C ASN A 183 13.32 0.39 19.54
N ASP A 184 14.54 0.84 19.30
CA ASP A 184 14.90 1.91 18.35
C ASP A 184 15.03 1.46 16.89
N LYS A 185 14.71 0.21 16.55
CA LYS A 185 14.80 -0.34 15.17
C LYS A 185 13.56 -1.11 14.75
N THR A 186 12.42 -0.74 15.31
CA THR A 186 11.18 -1.48 15.08
C THR A 186 10.41 -0.89 13.91
N LYS A 187 9.86 -1.77 13.07
CA LYS A 187 8.80 -1.39 12.12
C LYS A 187 7.47 -1.60 12.81
N ILE A 188 6.69 -0.53 12.92
CA ILE A 188 5.45 -0.48 13.71
C ILE A 188 4.29 -0.24 12.77
N ILE A 189 3.15 -0.84 13.07
CA ILE A 189 1.92 -0.63 12.31
C ILE A 189 0.96 0.16 13.21
N MET A 190 0.57 1.33 12.75
CA MET A 190 -0.35 2.23 13.44
C MET A 190 -1.57 2.47 12.57
N LYS A 191 -2.77 2.41 13.16
CA LYS A 191 -4.03 2.63 12.44
C LYS A 191 -4.59 4.01 12.81
N ILE A 192 -4.86 4.84 11.81
CA ILE A 192 -5.54 6.13 12.00
C ILE A 192 -7.07 5.95 11.89
N ALA A 193 -7.81 6.52 12.85
CA ALA A 193 -9.26 6.47 12.90
C ALA A 193 -9.85 7.79 13.42
N LYS A 194 -11.11 8.08 13.04
CA LYS A 194 -11.87 9.20 13.63
C LYS A 194 -12.28 8.87 15.07
N ARG A 195 -12.27 9.86 15.94
CA ARG A 195 -12.69 9.78 17.34
C ARG A 195 -14.15 9.32 17.36
N GLY A 196 -14.42 8.22 18.05
CA GLY A 196 -15.74 7.56 18.08
C GLY A 196 -15.90 6.38 17.10
N GLY A 197 -14.93 6.11 16.23
CA GLY A 197 -14.96 5.01 15.24
C GLY A 197 -14.72 3.60 15.80
N GLY A 198 -14.66 3.43 17.12
CA GLY A 198 -14.37 2.16 17.78
C GLY A 198 -12.95 1.63 17.52
N ALA A 199 -12.61 0.51 18.15
CA ALA A 199 -11.33 -0.16 17.92
C ALA A 199 -11.27 -0.66 16.46
N PRO A 200 -10.15 -0.48 15.76
CA PRO A 200 -10.03 -0.95 14.39
C PRO A 200 -10.17 -2.47 14.34
N ALA A 201 -10.89 -2.96 13.33
CA ALA A 201 -11.05 -4.39 13.11
C ALA A 201 -9.69 -5.08 13.00
N ARG A 202 -9.61 -6.26 13.62
CA ARG A 202 -8.45 -7.14 13.50
C ARG A 202 -8.38 -7.65 12.07
N GLU A 203 -7.21 -7.51 11.46
CA GLU A 203 -6.97 -7.99 10.10
C GLU A 203 -7.10 -9.51 10.08
N SER A 204 -7.63 -10.06 8.98
CA SER A 204 -7.56 -11.50 8.76
C SER A 204 -6.10 -11.91 8.72
N VAL A 205 -5.76 -12.98 9.41
CA VAL A 205 -4.37 -13.48 9.47
C VAL A 205 -3.87 -13.93 8.09
N ILE A 206 -4.80 -14.19 7.18
CA ILE A 206 -4.55 -14.63 5.81
C ILE A 206 -4.99 -13.50 4.87
N SER A 207 -4.09 -13.11 3.96
CA SER A 207 -4.37 -12.18 2.87
C SER A 207 -5.44 -12.75 1.93
N GLU A 208 -6.26 -11.92 1.31
CA GLU A 208 -7.27 -12.37 0.33
C GLU A 208 -6.62 -13.14 -0.84
N GLU A 209 -5.43 -12.72 -1.26
CA GLU A 209 -4.66 -13.38 -2.31
C GLU A 209 -4.20 -14.78 -1.87
N ASP A 210 -3.68 -14.90 -0.66
CA ASP A 210 -3.25 -16.17 -0.07
C ASP A 210 -4.44 -17.10 0.18
N GLN A 211 -5.57 -16.54 0.63
CA GLN A 211 -6.80 -17.30 0.80
C GLN A 211 -7.30 -17.85 -0.53
N LYS A 212 -7.28 -17.04 -1.60
CA LYS A 212 -7.68 -17.47 -2.93
C LYS A 212 -6.73 -18.53 -3.50
N ALA A 213 -5.42 -18.37 -3.30
CA ALA A 213 -4.43 -19.37 -3.69
C ALA A 213 -4.59 -20.68 -2.91
N MET A 214 -4.92 -20.59 -1.62
CA MET A 214 -5.19 -21.75 -0.79
C MET A 214 -6.48 -22.46 -1.23
N MET A 215 -7.54 -21.71 -1.52
CA MET A 215 -8.80 -22.25 -2.05
C MET A 215 -8.62 -22.90 -3.42
N SER A 216 -7.85 -22.29 -4.32
CA SER A 216 -7.58 -22.85 -5.65
C SER A 216 -6.70 -24.11 -5.56
N TYR A 217 -5.74 -24.14 -4.64
CA TYR A 217 -4.93 -25.32 -4.36
C TYR A 217 -5.79 -26.47 -3.84
N TYR A 218 -6.66 -26.22 -2.85
CA TYR A 218 -7.57 -27.24 -2.33
C TYR A 218 -8.56 -27.75 -3.38
N TYR A 219 -9.11 -26.84 -4.19
CA TYR A 219 -10.01 -27.21 -5.28
C TYR A 219 -9.31 -28.07 -6.33
N LYS A 220 -8.12 -27.68 -6.78
CA LYS A 220 -7.34 -28.46 -7.74
C LYS A 220 -6.99 -29.84 -7.19
N ARG A 221 -6.58 -29.89 -5.91
CA ARG A 221 -6.26 -31.15 -5.24
C ARG A 221 -7.47 -32.06 -5.06
N GLN A 222 -8.66 -31.50 -4.79
CA GLN A 222 -9.92 -32.25 -4.78
C GLN A 222 -10.28 -32.79 -6.16
N GLN A 223 -10.10 -32.00 -7.22
CA GLN A 223 -10.35 -32.47 -8.59
C GLN A 223 -9.38 -33.59 -8.98
N GLU A 224 -8.09 -33.46 -8.65
CA GLU A 224 -7.09 -34.50 -8.89
C GLU A 224 -7.42 -35.80 -8.12
N LEU A 225 -7.81 -35.69 -6.85
CA LEU A 225 -8.24 -36.85 -6.05
C LEU A 225 -9.49 -37.50 -6.62
N LYS A 226 -10.50 -36.71 -6.98
CA LYS A 226 -11.73 -37.21 -7.61
C LYS A 226 -11.43 -37.90 -8.94
N GLN A 227 -10.54 -37.31 -9.74
CA GLN A 227 -10.10 -37.90 -11.01
C GLN A 227 -9.32 -39.20 -10.80
N LEU A 228 -8.52 -39.31 -9.73
CA LEU A 228 -7.83 -40.55 -9.36
C LEU A 228 -8.83 -41.63 -8.90
N GLU A 229 -9.81 -41.27 -8.07
CA GLU A 229 -10.91 -42.17 -7.67
C GLU A 229 -11.70 -42.68 -8.89
N GLU A 230 -12.05 -41.79 -9.83
CA GLU A 230 -12.74 -42.17 -11.07
C GLU A 230 -11.87 -43.03 -12.01
N ASN A 231 -10.53 -42.90 -11.96
CA ASN A 231 -9.62 -43.70 -12.80
C ASN A 231 -9.35 -45.11 -12.26
N ASP A 232 -9.57 -45.35 -10.96
CA ASP A 232 -9.36 -46.67 -10.35
C ASP A 232 -10.49 -47.67 -10.65
N ASP A 233 -11.68 -47.23 -11.06
CA ASP A 233 -12.85 -48.12 -11.13
C ASP A 233 -12.98 -48.94 -12.44
N ASP A 234 -12.50 -48.50 -13.62
CA ASP A 234 -12.74 -49.27 -14.87
C ASP A 234 -11.56 -49.33 -15.88
N SER A 235 -10.50 -48.51 -15.74
CA SER A 235 -9.41 -48.46 -16.74
C SER A 235 -8.48 -49.68 -16.74
N TYR A 236 -8.43 -50.45 -15.65
CA TYR A 236 -7.58 -51.63 -15.54
C TYR A 236 -8.15 -52.83 -16.32
N LEU A 237 -9.47 -52.99 -16.32
CA LEU A 237 -10.18 -54.12 -16.95
C LEU A 237 -10.21 -54.04 -18.48
N ASP A 238 -10.20 -52.83 -19.05
CA ASP A 238 -10.19 -52.60 -20.51
C ASP A 238 -8.77 -52.41 -21.10
N SER A 239 -7.73 -52.58 -20.28
CA SER A 239 -6.35 -52.39 -20.72
C SER A 239 -5.86 -53.54 -21.61
N SER A 240 -5.13 -53.20 -22.68
CA SER A 240 -4.56 -54.20 -23.61
C SER A 240 -3.57 -55.16 -22.94
N TRP A 241 -3.03 -54.77 -21.78
CA TRP A 241 -2.16 -55.57 -20.91
C TRP A 241 -2.92 -56.66 -20.13
N ALA A 242 -4.19 -56.44 -19.78
CA ALA A 242 -5.00 -57.39 -19.02
C ALA A 242 -5.55 -58.55 -19.88
N GLU A 243 -5.39 -58.47 -21.21
CA GLU A 243 -5.83 -59.48 -22.18
C GLU A 243 -4.88 -60.70 -22.21
N PRO A 244 -5.30 -61.89 -21.69
CA PRO A 244 -4.43 -63.08 -21.62
C PRO A 244 -3.97 -63.62 -22.98
N GLY A 245 -4.64 -63.19 -24.07
CA GLY A 245 -4.38 -63.60 -25.44
C GLY A 245 -3.60 -62.59 -26.28
N GLN A 246 -3.13 -61.47 -25.72
CA GLN A 246 -2.53 -60.36 -26.47
C GLN A 246 -1.36 -60.83 -27.36
N LEU A 247 -0.41 -61.58 -26.79
CA LEU A 247 0.75 -62.09 -27.53
C LEU A 247 0.35 -63.05 -28.66
N LYS A 248 -0.66 -63.89 -28.41
CA LYS A 248 -1.18 -64.85 -29.40
C LYS A 248 -1.85 -64.12 -30.58
N ARG A 249 -2.55 -63.02 -30.32
CA ARG A 249 -3.16 -62.18 -31.35
C ARG A 249 -2.11 -61.46 -32.19
N HIS A 250 -1.06 -60.94 -31.56
CA HIS A 250 0.08 -60.32 -32.23
C HIS A 250 0.81 -61.32 -33.17
N PHE A 251 1.07 -62.54 -32.70
CA PHE A 251 1.68 -63.60 -33.53
C PHE A 251 0.82 -64.04 -34.73
N HIS A 252 -0.50 -63.89 -34.64
CA HIS A 252 -1.42 -64.20 -35.73
C HIS A 252 -1.83 -62.96 -36.56
N GLY A 253 -1.29 -61.77 -36.26
CA GLY A 253 -1.60 -60.53 -36.97
C GLY A 253 -3.03 -60.00 -36.76
N LEU A 254 -3.67 -60.36 -35.64
CA LEU A 254 -5.08 -60.07 -35.34
C LEU A 254 -5.27 -58.82 -34.44
N ASP A 255 -4.31 -57.89 -34.45
CA ASP A 255 -4.30 -56.72 -33.56
C ASP A 255 -5.39 -55.69 -33.91
N ASN A 256 -5.83 -55.64 -35.18
CA ASN A 256 -6.81 -54.67 -35.67
C ASN A 256 -8.27 -55.14 -35.62
N ILE A 257 -8.57 -56.29 -35.00
CA ILE A 257 -9.90 -56.90 -35.03
C ILE A 257 -10.51 -56.93 -33.62
N LYS A 258 -11.46 -56.04 -33.31
CA LYS A 258 -12.18 -56.04 -32.03
C LYS A 258 -13.33 -57.05 -32.11
N LEU A 259 -13.19 -58.20 -31.43
CA LEU A 259 -14.24 -59.23 -31.33
C LEU A 259 -14.97 -59.05 -30.00
N GLY A 260 -16.18 -58.46 -30.07
CA GLY A 260 -17.09 -58.22 -28.95
C GLY A 260 -18.34 -57.47 -29.45
N PRO A 261 -19.47 -57.45 -28.71
CA PRO A 261 -20.67 -56.74 -29.14
C PRO A 261 -20.41 -55.23 -29.20
N ARG A 262 -21.09 -54.54 -30.12
CA ARG A 262 -21.02 -53.07 -30.27
C ARG A 262 -21.67 -52.36 -29.09
#